data_AF-A0A4Q5TQX0-F1
#
_entry.id   AF-A0A4Q5TQX0-F1
#
_cell.length_a   1.000
_cell.length_b   1.000
_cell.length_c   1.000
_cell.angle_alpha   90.00
_cell.angle_beta   90.00
_cell.angle_gamma   90.00
#
_symmetry.space_group_name_H-M   'P 1'
#
loop_
_entity.id
_entity.type
_entity.pdbx_description
1 polymer ?
#
loop_
_entity_poly.entity_id
_entity_poly.type
_entity_poly.pdbx_seq_one_letter_code
_entity_poly.pdbx_strand_id
1 'polypeptide(L)'
;MKNKLIYLVFVVLAAGCQPDAHKEAGEVRNIVQSLGGTWKLTKVTQRDEEATLKGFPFRDLDLTSIFPYSDFVLTLNVDGSGPTTYSSTQGNAPQILKTASGAWVVDDPIYPGKVTLGTGASADVITLGSYPVAAEKNLSLTVQRKEGEKLVMSYIYEFTKQ
;
A
#
# COMPACT_ATOMS: atom_id res chain seq x y z
N MET A 1 -56.13 -8.63 22.65
CA MET A 1 -55.50 -8.49 21.31
C MET A 1 -54.77 -7.15 21.08
N LYS A 2 -54.65 -6.25 22.08
CA LYS A 2 -53.96 -4.94 21.91
C LYS A 2 -52.43 -4.99 22.09
N ASN A 3 -51.88 -6.02 22.73
CA ASN A 3 -50.44 -6.11 23.00
C ASN A 3 -49.62 -6.79 21.87
N LYS A 4 -50.26 -7.37 20.84
CA LYS A 4 -49.55 -8.00 19.71
C LYS A 4 -49.07 -6.99 18.66
N LEU A 5 -49.65 -5.79 18.63
CA LEU A 5 -49.26 -4.75 17.67
C LEU A 5 -47.92 -4.09 18.04
N ILE A 6 -47.59 -4.01 19.34
CA ILE A 6 -46.35 -3.41 19.85
C ILE A 6 -45.12 -4.26 19.50
N TYR A 7 -45.24 -5.59 19.51
CA TYR A 7 -44.14 -6.49 19.15
C TYR A 7 -43.78 -6.44 17.66
N LEU A 8 -44.75 -6.15 16.78
CA LEU A 8 -44.51 -6.05 15.34
C LEU A 8 -43.69 -4.79 14.97
N VAL A 9 -43.90 -3.69 15.69
CA VAL A 9 -43.21 -2.41 15.44
C VAL A 9 -41.72 -2.48 15.83
N PHE A 10 -41.37 -3.26 16.86
CA PHE A 10 -39.98 -3.38 17.31
C PHE A 10 -39.10 -4.19 16.36
N VAL A 11 -39.68 -5.14 15.61
CA VAL A 11 -38.95 -5.97 14.64
C VAL A 11 -38.60 -5.19 13.36
N VAL A 12 -39.47 -4.26 12.94
CA VAL A 12 -39.23 -3.44 11.73
C VAL A 12 -38.11 -2.42 11.95
N LEU A 13 -37.91 -1.94 13.18
CA LEU A 13 -36.84 -0.98 13.52
C LEU A 13 -35.44 -1.61 13.54
N ALA A 14 -35.33 -2.92 13.78
CA ALA A 14 -34.04 -3.63 13.80
C ALA A 14 -33.51 -4.01 12.40
N ALA A 15 -34.35 -3.96 11.36
CA ALA A 15 -33.97 -4.28 9.98
C ALA A 15 -33.37 -3.09 9.20
N GLY A 16 -33.35 -1.88 9.78
CA GLY A 16 -32.89 -0.65 9.13
C GLY A 16 -31.37 -0.44 9.13
N CYS A 17 -30.60 -1.20 9.91
CA CYS A 17 -29.14 -1.16 9.88
C CYS A 17 -28.61 -2.21 8.89
N GLN A 18 -28.75 -1.94 7.59
CA GLN A 18 -27.82 -2.54 6.64
C GLN A 18 -26.60 -1.60 6.54
N PRO A 19 -25.37 -2.12 6.63
CA PRO A 19 -24.21 -1.30 6.32
C PRO A 19 -24.33 -0.90 4.85
N ASP A 20 -24.67 0.38 4.61
CA ASP A 20 -24.65 0.93 3.27
C ASP A 20 -23.24 0.75 2.72
N ALA A 21 -23.13 0.00 1.61
CA ALA A 21 -21.90 -0.07 0.85
C ALA A 21 -21.70 1.31 0.24
N HIS A 22 -21.04 2.21 0.97
CA HIS A 22 -20.66 3.52 0.49
C HIS A 22 -19.72 3.32 -0.71
N LYS A 23 -20.29 3.37 -1.91
CA LYS A 23 -19.52 3.47 -3.14
C LYS A 23 -18.97 4.89 -3.23
N GLU A 24 -17.80 5.04 -3.85
CA GLU A 24 -17.28 6.38 -4.14
C GLU A 24 -18.32 7.18 -4.93
N ALA A 25 -18.40 8.50 -4.68
CA ALA A 25 -19.28 9.38 -5.43
C ALA A 25 -18.72 9.58 -6.85
N GLY A 26 -19.09 8.70 -7.79
CA GLY A 26 -18.66 8.77 -9.19
C GLY A 26 -18.42 7.38 -9.80
N GLU A 27 -17.76 7.36 -10.97
CA GLU A 27 -17.23 6.11 -11.52
C GLU A 27 -16.16 5.54 -10.58
N VAL A 28 -16.18 4.21 -10.38
CA VAL A 28 -15.17 3.52 -9.57
C VAL A 28 -13.80 3.75 -10.19
N ARG A 29 -12.95 4.49 -9.49
CA ARG A 29 -11.59 4.78 -9.95
C ARG A 29 -10.81 3.48 -10.09
N ASN A 30 -10.10 3.32 -11.20
CA ASN A 30 -9.12 2.26 -11.35
C ASN A 30 -7.83 2.62 -10.61
N ILE A 31 -7.68 2.13 -9.38
CA ILE A 31 -6.49 2.38 -8.54
C ILE A 31 -5.25 1.75 -9.14
N VAL A 32 -5.35 0.55 -9.71
CA VAL A 32 -4.22 -0.13 -10.36
C VAL A 32 -3.65 0.74 -11.48
N GLN A 33 -4.52 1.37 -12.27
CA GLN A 33 -4.10 2.28 -13.32
C GLN A 33 -3.38 3.52 -12.78
N SER A 34 -3.74 4.02 -11.59
CA SER A 34 -3.08 5.18 -10.98
C SER A 34 -1.66 4.87 -10.46
N LEU A 35 -1.43 3.62 -10.04
CA LEU A 35 -0.10 3.08 -9.68
C LEU A 35 0.84 2.99 -10.90
N GLY A 36 0.30 2.87 -12.11
CA GLY A 36 1.07 2.81 -13.34
C GLY A 36 1.92 4.07 -13.57
N GLY A 37 3.18 3.88 -13.95
CA GLY A 37 4.12 4.95 -14.29
C GLY A 37 5.51 4.75 -13.70
N THR A 38 6.33 5.79 -13.84
CA THR A 38 7.71 5.84 -13.32
C THR A 38 7.76 6.68 -12.04
N TRP A 39 8.38 6.12 -11.02
CA TRP A 39 8.40 6.58 -9.64
C TRP A 39 9.84 6.77 -9.19
N LYS A 40 10.21 8.00 -8.82
CA LYS A 40 11.52 8.30 -8.26
C LYS A 40 11.44 8.32 -6.74
N LEU A 41 12.32 7.58 -6.06
CA LEU A 41 12.36 7.55 -4.61
C LEU A 41 12.85 8.91 -4.09
N THR A 42 12.11 9.48 -3.15
CA THR A 42 12.41 10.82 -2.60
C THR A 42 12.68 10.81 -1.10
N LYS A 43 12.15 9.82 -0.37
CA LYS A 43 12.33 9.73 1.08
C LYS A 43 12.26 8.29 1.56
N VAL A 44 13.06 7.98 2.56
CA VAL A 44 13.07 6.67 3.24
C VAL A 44 13.02 6.87 4.74
N THR A 45 12.02 6.28 5.38
CA THR A 45 11.90 6.26 6.84
C THR A 45 11.97 4.81 7.32
N GLN A 46 12.87 4.53 8.25
CA GLN A 46 12.86 3.28 9.01
C GLN A 46 12.04 3.48 10.27
N ARG A 47 11.12 2.55 10.54
CA ARG A 47 10.32 2.49 11.76
C ARG A 47 10.70 1.25 12.56
N ASP A 48 11.04 1.46 13.83
CA ASP A 48 11.14 0.40 14.82
C ASP A 48 9.74 0.06 15.34
N GLU A 49 9.28 -1.13 14.99
CA GLU A 49 7.92 -1.58 15.28
C GLU A 49 7.78 -1.97 16.75
N GLU A 50 8.85 -2.40 17.41
CA GLU A 50 8.85 -2.69 18.84
C GLU A 50 8.82 -1.39 19.67
N ALA A 51 9.59 -0.39 19.27
CA ALA A 51 9.56 0.94 19.87
C ALA A 51 8.17 1.58 19.69
N THR A 52 7.54 1.38 18.53
CA THR A 52 6.18 1.83 18.22
C THR A 52 5.16 1.18 19.15
N LEU A 53 5.19 -0.15 19.27
CA LEU A 53 4.27 -0.90 20.15
C LEU A 53 4.40 -0.50 21.63
N LYS A 54 5.62 -0.18 22.07
CA LYS A 54 5.89 0.26 23.45
C LYS A 54 5.65 1.77 23.68
N GLY A 55 5.26 2.51 22.65
CA GLY A 55 4.93 3.93 22.76
C GLY A 55 6.15 4.85 22.94
N PHE A 56 7.34 4.44 22.50
CA PHE A 56 8.52 5.29 22.57
C PHE A 56 8.39 6.49 21.61
N PRO A 57 8.91 7.67 22.01
CA PRO A 57 8.86 8.87 21.18
C PRO A 57 9.78 8.80 19.95
N PHE A 58 10.92 8.12 20.07
CA PHE A 58 11.91 7.97 19.00
C PHE A 58 11.79 6.58 18.37
N ARG A 59 10.83 6.44 17.44
CA ARG A 59 10.54 5.17 16.74
C ARG A 59 10.87 5.22 15.25
N ASP A 60 10.98 6.42 14.70
CA ASP A 60 11.22 6.65 13.27
C ASP A 60 12.59 7.28 13.07
N LEU A 61 13.31 6.80 12.08
CA LEU A 61 14.59 7.31 11.64
C LEU A 61 14.53 7.64 10.14
N ASP A 62 14.80 8.88 9.78
CA ASP A 62 14.93 9.30 8.39
C ASP A 62 16.30 8.84 7.86
N LEU A 63 16.30 8.00 6.83
CA LEU A 63 17.50 7.47 6.20
C LEU A 63 17.86 8.21 4.90
N THR A 64 17.03 9.17 4.47
CA THR A 64 17.09 9.78 3.13
C THR A 64 18.44 10.41 2.80
N SER A 65 19.09 11.03 3.79
CA SER A 65 20.40 11.68 3.63
C SER A 65 21.58 10.78 3.97
N ILE A 66 21.34 9.59 4.51
CA ILE A 66 22.39 8.66 4.95
C ILE A 66 22.92 7.85 3.76
N PHE A 67 22.04 7.53 2.80
CA PHE A 67 22.38 6.81 1.58
C PHE A 67 21.80 7.51 0.34
N PRO A 68 22.34 7.28 -0.86
CA PRO A 68 21.86 7.92 -2.09
C PRO A 68 20.56 7.27 -2.61
N TYR A 69 19.49 7.31 -1.81
CA TYR A 69 18.19 6.73 -2.16
C TYR A 69 17.52 7.38 -3.36
N SER A 70 17.83 8.65 -3.64
CA SER A 70 17.25 9.41 -4.76
C SER A 70 17.68 8.89 -6.14
N ASP A 71 18.69 8.01 -6.20
CA ASP A 71 19.08 7.32 -7.42
C ASP A 71 18.12 6.19 -7.80
N PHE A 72 17.31 5.71 -6.85
CA PHE A 72 16.39 4.60 -7.09
C PHE A 72 15.15 5.05 -7.86
N VAL A 73 14.85 4.31 -8.93
CA VAL A 73 13.67 4.50 -9.78
C VAL A 73 12.92 3.19 -9.91
N LEU A 74 11.59 3.23 -9.80
CA LEU A 74 10.68 2.11 -10.00
C LEU A 74 9.70 2.45 -11.12
N THR A 75 9.56 1.58 -12.11
CA THR A 75 8.53 1.68 -13.14
C THR A 75 7.55 0.53 -12.97
N LEU A 76 6.27 0.86 -12.85
CA LEU A 76 5.16 -0.08 -12.83
C LEU A 76 4.37 0.06 -14.14
N ASN A 77 4.41 -0.97 -14.97
CA ASN A 77 3.65 -1.02 -16.22
C ASN A 77 2.28 -1.62 -15.96
N VAL A 78 1.28 -1.03 -16.61
CA VAL A 78 -0.12 -1.50 -16.61
C VAL A 78 -0.56 -1.64 -18.06
N ASP A 79 -1.43 -2.60 -18.33
CA ASP A 79 -2.11 -2.75 -19.62
C ASP A 79 -3.61 -2.95 -19.37
N GLY A 80 -4.43 -2.19 -20.09
CA GLY A 80 -5.86 -2.06 -19.80
C GLY A 80 -6.12 -1.70 -18.33
N SER A 81 -6.80 -2.60 -17.62
CA SER A 81 -7.14 -2.43 -16.21
C SER A 81 -6.19 -3.15 -15.23
N GLY A 82 -5.13 -3.80 -15.72
CA GLY A 82 -4.34 -4.75 -14.93
C GLY A 82 -2.85 -4.45 -14.82
N PRO A 83 -2.19 -4.96 -13.76
CA PRO A 83 -0.73 -4.98 -13.66
C PRO A 83 -0.09 -5.83 -14.76
N THR A 84 1.08 -5.42 -15.26
CA THR A 84 1.89 -6.25 -16.16
C THR A 84 3.29 -6.49 -15.62
N THR A 85 4.24 -5.65 -16.00
CA THR A 85 5.65 -5.78 -15.66
C THR A 85 6.10 -4.61 -14.79
N TYR A 86 7.15 -4.83 -14.01
CA TYR A 86 7.87 -3.77 -13.35
C TYR A 86 9.34 -3.83 -13.71
N SER A 87 10.00 -2.69 -13.55
CA SER A 87 11.45 -2.59 -13.58
C SER A 87 11.90 -1.59 -12.54
N SER A 88 13.11 -1.77 -12.01
CA SER A 88 13.73 -0.83 -11.10
C SER A 88 15.18 -0.58 -11.51
N THR A 89 15.60 0.67 -11.37
CA THR A 89 16.99 1.09 -11.50
C THR A 89 17.48 1.41 -10.11
N GLN A 90 18.43 0.63 -9.61
CA GLN A 90 18.94 0.81 -8.25
C GLN A 90 19.88 2.02 -8.13
N GLY A 91 20.68 2.31 -9.16
CA GLY A 91 21.73 3.32 -9.09
C GLY A 91 22.71 3.01 -7.94
N ASN A 92 23.05 4.01 -7.13
CA ASN A 92 23.91 3.83 -5.96
C ASN A 92 23.12 3.54 -4.66
N ALA A 93 21.78 3.47 -4.73
CA ALA A 93 20.97 3.23 -3.55
C ALA A 93 21.25 1.83 -2.96
N PRO A 94 21.05 1.63 -1.64
CA PRO A 94 21.05 0.31 -1.02
C PRO A 94 20.06 -0.64 -1.70
N GLN A 95 20.22 -1.94 -1.53
CA GLN A 95 19.31 -2.91 -2.12
C GLN A 95 17.91 -2.83 -1.48
N ILE A 96 16.95 -2.33 -2.25
CA ILE A 96 15.54 -2.17 -1.82
C ILE A 96 14.71 -3.39 -2.22
N LEU A 97 14.86 -3.84 -3.48
CA LEU A 97 14.13 -4.98 -4.06
C LEU A 97 15.07 -6.17 -4.28
N LYS A 98 14.54 -7.39 -4.19
CA LYS A 98 15.30 -8.62 -4.46
C LYS A 98 15.66 -8.78 -5.93
N THR A 99 14.78 -8.31 -6.80
CA THR A 99 14.93 -8.42 -8.27
C THR A 99 14.65 -7.09 -8.95
N ALA A 100 15.41 -6.79 -10.00
CA ALA A 100 15.34 -5.52 -10.71
C ALA A 100 14.17 -5.44 -11.71
N SER A 101 13.56 -6.56 -12.08
CA SER A 101 12.45 -6.59 -13.03
C SER A 101 11.67 -7.89 -12.95
N GLY A 102 10.42 -7.86 -13.36
CA GLY A 102 9.57 -9.03 -13.43
C GLY A 102 8.12 -8.67 -13.68
N ALA A 103 7.22 -9.62 -13.41
CA ALA A 103 5.79 -9.33 -13.33
C ALA A 103 5.45 -8.73 -11.95
N TRP A 104 4.38 -7.94 -11.87
CA TRP A 104 3.83 -7.52 -10.58
C TRP A 104 2.33 -7.72 -10.54
N VAL A 105 1.77 -7.84 -9.35
CA VAL A 105 0.33 -7.96 -9.10
C VAL A 105 -0.07 -7.20 -7.84
N VAL A 106 -1.36 -6.97 -7.69
CA VAL A 106 -1.97 -6.51 -6.44
C VAL A 106 -2.79 -7.62 -5.80
N ASP A 107 -3.04 -7.53 -4.50
CA ASP A 107 -3.90 -8.46 -3.77
C ASP A 107 -5.38 -8.29 -4.11
N ASP A 108 -5.84 -7.05 -4.28
CA ASP A 108 -7.21 -6.72 -4.70
C ASP A 108 -7.17 -5.63 -5.79
N PRO A 109 -7.78 -5.86 -6.97
CA PRO A 109 -7.76 -4.88 -8.07
C PRO A 109 -8.65 -3.66 -7.83
N ILE A 110 -9.59 -3.73 -6.89
CA ILE A 110 -10.50 -2.63 -6.52
C ILE A 110 -9.93 -1.86 -5.32
N TYR A 111 -9.40 -2.55 -4.32
CA TYR A 111 -8.86 -1.95 -3.08
C TYR A 111 -7.48 -2.51 -2.73
N PRO A 112 -6.43 -2.21 -3.51
CA PRO A 112 -5.12 -2.79 -3.32
C PRO A 112 -4.53 -2.39 -1.96
N GLY A 113 -4.20 -3.37 -1.14
CA GLY A 113 -3.48 -3.19 0.12
C GLY A 113 -2.03 -3.65 0.03
N LYS A 114 -1.72 -4.52 -0.95
CA LYS A 114 -0.40 -5.07 -1.17
C LYS A 114 -0.05 -5.10 -2.65
N VAL A 115 1.22 -4.82 -2.91
CA VAL A 115 1.85 -4.97 -4.22
C VAL A 115 2.86 -6.12 -4.11
N THR A 116 2.76 -7.09 -5.01
CA THR A 116 3.75 -8.16 -5.12
C THR A 116 4.58 -7.94 -6.37
N LEU A 117 5.89 -7.76 -6.19
CA LEU A 117 6.86 -7.63 -7.28
C LEU A 117 7.63 -8.95 -7.45
N GLY A 118 7.56 -9.55 -8.63
CA GLY A 118 8.20 -10.83 -8.94
C GLY A 118 7.28 -12.03 -8.70
N THR A 119 7.85 -13.24 -8.78
CA THR A 119 7.11 -14.50 -8.63
C THR A 119 7.84 -15.49 -7.71
N GLY A 120 7.08 -16.36 -7.06
CA GLY A 120 7.62 -17.42 -6.19
C GLY A 120 8.39 -16.89 -4.97
N ALA A 121 9.43 -17.61 -4.58
CA ALA A 121 10.24 -17.30 -3.38
C ALA A 121 11.02 -15.97 -3.48
N SER A 122 11.28 -15.52 -4.71
CA SER A 122 11.99 -14.27 -4.99
C SER A 122 11.07 -13.05 -5.01
N ALA A 123 9.76 -13.24 -4.81
CA ALA A 123 8.82 -12.14 -4.79
C ALA A 123 9.02 -11.24 -3.56
N ASP A 124 8.83 -9.95 -3.77
CA ASP A 124 8.72 -8.93 -2.74
C ASP A 124 7.24 -8.61 -2.53
N VAL A 125 6.71 -8.97 -1.36
CA VAL A 125 5.35 -8.59 -0.95
C VAL A 125 5.46 -7.31 -0.13
N ILE A 126 4.91 -6.23 -0.68
CA ILE A 126 5.08 -4.87 -0.20
C ILE A 126 3.71 -4.32 0.18
N THR A 127 3.59 -3.69 1.33
CA THR A 127 2.34 -3.04 1.74
C THR A 127 2.22 -1.69 1.03
N LEU A 128 1.07 -1.46 0.39
CA LEU A 128 0.76 -0.18 -0.23
C LEU A 128 0.34 0.80 0.87
N GLY A 129 1.03 1.94 0.94
CA GLY A 129 0.69 3.05 1.83
C GLY A 129 -0.23 4.03 1.10
N SER A 130 0.28 5.23 0.82
CA SER A 130 -0.37 6.18 -0.07
C SER A 130 -0.15 5.81 -1.54
N TYR A 131 -1.09 6.22 -2.38
CA TYR A 131 -1.02 6.10 -3.83
C TYR A 131 -1.71 7.31 -4.47
N PRO A 132 -1.49 7.56 -5.76
CA PRO A 132 -2.02 8.75 -6.42
C PRO A 132 -3.54 8.80 -6.37
N VAL A 133 -4.04 9.87 -5.78
CA VAL A 133 -5.46 10.23 -5.74
C VAL A 133 -5.63 11.62 -6.34
N ALA A 134 -6.36 11.69 -7.46
CA ALA A 134 -6.62 12.95 -8.19
C ALA A 134 -5.32 13.70 -8.58
N ALA A 135 -5.03 14.82 -7.92
CA ALA A 135 -3.86 15.65 -8.21
C ALA A 135 -2.59 15.19 -7.48
N GLU A 136 -2.70 14.28 -6.50
CA GLU A 136 -1.54 13.77 -5.78
C GLU A 136 -0.68 12.87 -6.66
N LYS A 137 0.64 13.06 -6.57
CA LYS A 137 1.65 12.33 -7.36
C LYS A 137 2.62 11.55 -6.46
N ASN A 138 2.18 11.21 -5.27
CA ASN A 138 2.93 10.44 -4.28
C ASN A 138 2.56 8.96 -4.36
N LEU A 139 3.53 8.11 -4.09
CA LEU A 139 3.34 6.69 -3.87
C LEU A 139 4.17 6.32 -2.64
N SER A 140 3.59 5.58 -1.70
CA SER A 140 4.32 5.06 -0.55
C SER A 140 4.23 3.55 -0.52
N LEU A 141 5.39 2.93 -0.37
CA LEU A 141 5.55 1.48 -0.30
C LEU A 141 6.24 1.13 1.00
N THR A 142 5.66 0.20 1.77
CA THR A 142 6.21 -0.26 3.03
C THR A 142 6.74 -1.68 2.91
N VAL A 143 8.05 -1.85 3.12
CA VAL A 143 8.71 -3.15 3.20
C VAL A 143 8.89 -3.52 4.66
N GLN A 144 8.29 -4.64 5.05
CA GLN A 144 8.37 -5.16 6.41
C GLN A 144 9.55 -6.12 6.55
N ARG A 145 10.30 -6.00 7.65
CA ARG A 145 11.31 -6.97 8.08
C ARG A 145 10.83 -7.69 9.31
N LYS A 146 10.81 -9.02 9.22
CA LYS A 146 10.39 -9.92 10.28
C LYS A 146 11.56 -10.78 10.74
N GLU A 147 11.62 -11.03 12.04
CA GLU A 147 12.46 -12.06 12.64
C GLU A 147 11.54 -13.19 13.10
N GLY A 148 11.54 -14.30 12.36
CA GLY A 148 10.49 -15.31 12.49
C GLY A 148 9.12 -14.74 12.12
N GLU A 149 8.15 -14.83 13.03
CA GLU A 149 6.81 -14.26 12.84
C GLU A 149 6.69 -12.80 13.30
N LYS A 150 7.66 -12.31 14.10
CA LYS A 150 7.61 -10.99 14.71
C LYS A 150 8.04 -9.92 13.71
N LEU A 151 7.19 -8.93 13.49
CA LEU A 151 7.56 -7.70 12.79
C LEU A 151 8.49 -6.87 13.68
N VAL A 152 9.70 -6.59 13.20
CA VAL A 152 10.72 -5.85 13.97
C VAL A 152 10.96 -4.45 13.40
N MET A 153 10.97 -4.32 12.08
CA MET A 153 11.25 -3.06 11.39
C MET A 153 10.37 -2.91 10.16
N SER A 154 9.98 -1.67 9.85
CA SER A 154 9.34 -1.32 8.59
C SER A 154 10.13 -0.22 7.89
N TYR A 155 10.34 -0.36 6.58
CA TYR A 155 10.95 0.66 5.74
C TYR A 155 9.87 1.26 4.85
N ILE A 156 9.65 2.56 4.99
CA ILE A 156 8.63 3.32 4.28
C ILE A 156 9.34 4.13 3.21
N TYR A 157 9.10 3.77 1.97
CA TYR A 157 9.67 4.39 0.78
C TYR A 157 8.62 5.30 0.16
N GLU A 158 8.89 6.60 0.12
CA GLU A 158 8.00 7.59 -0.49
C GLU A 158 8.58 8.05 -1.83
N PHE A 159 7.78 7.88 -2.88
CA PHE A 159 8.13 8.16 -4.26
C PHE A 159 7.31 9.33 -4.80
N THR A 160 7.89 10.01 -5.78
CA THR A 160 7.21 11.03 -6.59
C THR A 160 7.16 10.58 -8.05
N LYS A 161 6.02 10.78 -8.70
CA LYS A 161 5.84 10.48 -10.13
C LYS A 161 6.76 11.35 -11.00
N GLN A 162 7.46 10.73 -11.95
CA GLN A 162 8.28 11.41 -12.96
C GLN A 162 7.41 11.98 -14.09
#